data_AF-A0A1G3PH33-F1
#
_entry.id   AF-A0A1G3PH33-F1
#
_cell.length_a   1.000
_cell.length_b   1.000
_cell.length_c   1.000
_cell.angle_alpha   90.00
_cell.angle_beta   90.00
_cell.angle_gamma   90.00
#
_symmetry.space_group_name_H-M   'P 1'
#
loop_
_entity.id
_entity.type
_entity.pdbx_description
1 polymer ?
#
loop_
_entity_poly.entity_id
_entity_poly.type
_entity_poly.pdbx_seq_one_letter_code
_entity_poly.pdbx_strand_id
1 'polypeptide(L)'
;MTALKACGVSVQRIIRPGIVFGLVMSLFSFVFKDQVEMPANMNYLLLYAKIISQKPAVELMENQFIQLGNFKINFARMEQNAGQHILYDIHLVDIAGRKTVEAEKGRIFTDPDDPSHYTLKLANGSLSEVMTSDGEEHFFVSTFKYLAINRMVDLPQEFTSKSPESMNYIELMQDIGKKSEEILKTIDTLEADKTRLLKELDTLKQRFAAETAGMDGTALDAKKKEYAFKAEAVEGSIAQTDKTIESFRKGLPLSYMRIYHEKFSMPLASLFFALISLCYGLFNVRTGRNEGLGISLIIIVVYFGFKMLMGSLADTGTVPAAAVWLPNIVFFFVGIGMFVRKVRE
;
A
#
# COMPACT_ATOMS: atom_id res chain seq x y z
N MET A 1 -25.95 15.74 -38.32
CA MET A 1 -24.67 15.65 -39.06
C MET A 1 -24.86 15.76 -40.57
N THR A 2 -25.87 15.10 -41.15
CA THR A 2 -26.16 15.11 -42.61
C THR A 2 -26.31 16.52 -43.18
N ALA A 3 -27.03 17.41 -42.49
CA ALA A 3 -27.15 18.82 -42.89
C ALA A 3 -25.82 19.59 -42.82
N LEU A 4 -25.00 19.37 -41.79
CA LEU A 4 -23.68 20.02 -41.64
C LEU A 4 -22.70 19.58 -42.74
N LYS A 5 -22.65 18.27 -43.05
CA LYS A 5 -21.87 17.75 -44.18
C LYS A 5 -22.39 18.32 -45.51
N ALA A 6 -23.70 18.45 -45.69
CA ALA A 6 -24.31 19.04 -46.89
C ALA A 6 -23.99 20.53 -47.07
N CYS A 7 -23.76 21.27 -45.97
CA CYS A 7 -23.27 22.66 -46.00
C CYS A 7 -21.75 22.80 -46.22
N GLY A 8 -21.03 21.72 -46.58
CA GLY A 8 -19.59 21.74 -46.82
C GLY A 8 -18.72 21.82 -45.56
N VAL A 9 -19.29 21.59 -44.37
CA VAL A 9 -18.51 21.57 -43.13
C VAL A 9 -17.68 20.29 -43.07
N SER A 10 -16.35 20.43 -42.98
CA SER A 10 -15.45 19.28 -42.88
C SER A 10 -15.65 18.52 -41.56
N VAL A 11 -15.49 17.20 -41.61
CA VAL A 11 -15.60 16.31 -40.45
C VAL A 11 -14.66 16.72 -39.31
N GLN A 12 -13.48 17.24 -39.65
CA GLN A 12 -12.50 17.76 -38.70
C GLN A 12 -13.05 18.93 -37.88
N ARG A 13 -13.83 19.84 -38.47
CA ARG A 13 -14.43 20.99 -37.77
C ARG A 13 -15.53 20.55 -36.80
N ILE A 14 -16.22 19.46 -37.11
CA ILE A 14 -17.25 18.86 -36.25
C ILE A 14 -16.61 18.19 -35.01
N ILE A 15 -15.41 17.62 -35.17
CA ILE A 15 -14.74 16.82 -34.13
C ILE A 15 -13.85 17.65 -33.19
N ARG A 16 -13.23 18.73 -33.68
CA ARG A 16 -12.41 19.65 -32.87
C ARG A 16 -13.02 20.04 -31.51
N PRO A 17 -14.30 20.47 -31.40
CA PRO A 17 -14.87 20.82 -30.09
C PRO A 17 -14.89 19.64 -29.12
N GLY A 18 -15.09 18.41 -29.59
CA GLY A 18 -15.03 17.22 -28.74
C GLY A 18 -13.63 16.88 -28.25
N ILE A 19 -12.59 17.11 -29.06
CA ILE A 19 -11.19 16.98 -28.62
C ILE A 19 -10.85 18.03 -27.56
N VAL A 20 -11.24 19.29 -27.78
CA VAL A 20 -11.05 20.37 -26.80
C VAL A 20 -11.77 20.03 -25.50
N PHE A 21 -13.00 19.55 -25.58
CA PHE A 21 -13.75 19.07 -24.42
C PHE A 21 -13.02 17.95 -23.68
N GLY A 22 -12.49 16.94 -24.40
CA GLY A 22 -11.70 15.87 -23.80
C GLY A 22 -10.44 16.36 -23.10
N LEU A 23 -9.74 17.37 -23.65
CA LEU A 23 -8.57 17.97 -23.02
C LEU A 23 -8.94 18.75 -21.75
N VAL A 24 -10.02 19.52 -21.80
CA VAL A 24 -10.54 20.25 -20.63
C VAL A 24 -10.96 19.28 -19.54
N MET A 25 -11.67 18.20 -19.89
CA MET A 25 -12.06 17.16 -18.95
C MET A 25 -10.83 16.45 -18.36
N SER A 26 -9.80 16.17 -19.15
CA SER A 26 -8.56 15.57 -18.67
C SER A 26 -7.83 16.46 -17.66
N LEU A 27 -7.71 17.75 -17.96
CA LEU A 27 -7.12 18.72 -17.03
C LEU A 27 -7.94 18.86 -15.76
N PHE A 28 -9.27 18.97 -15.89
CA PHE A 28 -10.19 18.99 -14.76
C PHE A 28 -10.04 17.73 -13.90
N SER A 29 -10.00 16.54 -14.50
CA SER A 29 -9.81 15.28 -13.78
C SER A 29 -8.48 15.23 -13.04
N PHE A 30 -7.40 15.75 -13.61
CA PHE A 30 -6.11 15.83 -12.93
C PHE A 30 -6.18 16.75 -11.70
N VAL A 31 -6.69 17.97 -11.87
CA VAL A 31 -6.81 18.95 -10.78
C VAL A 31 -7.76 18.46 -9.69
N PHE A 32 -8.91 17.90 -10.07
CA PHE A 32 -9.91 17.37 -9.15
C PHE A 32 -9.34 16.21 -8.33
N LYS A 33 -8.69 15.24 -8.99
CA LYS A 33 -8.07 14.12 -8.30
C LYS A 33 -7.00 14.58 -7.32
N ASP A 34 -6.13 15.50 -7.75
CA ASP A 34 -4.99 15.93 -6.94
C ASP A 34 -5.37 16.87 -5.78
N GLN A 35 -6.26 17.84 -6.01
CA GLN A 35 -6.59 18.88 -5.03
C GLN A 35 -7.84 18.57 -4.20
N VAL A 36 -8.77 17.77 -4.72
CA VAL A 36 -10.05 17.50 -4.05
C VAL A 36 -10.07 16.08 -3.52
N GLU A 37 -9.90 15.07 -4.39
CA GLU A 37 -10.04 13.66 -4.01
C GLU A 37 -8.99 13.23 -2.97
N MET A 38 -7.70 13.47 -3.23
CA MET A 38 -6.63 13.01 -2.33
C MET A 38 -6.70 13.65 -0.93
N PRO A 39 -6.82 14.99 -0.78
CA PRO A 39 -6.91 15.60 0.55
C PRO A 39 -8.22 15.25 1.25
N ALA A 40 -9.34 15.12 0.53
CA ALA A 40 -10.61 14.72 1.11
C ALA A 40 -10.55 13.29 1.65
N ASN A 41 -9.95 12.36 0.91
CA ASN A 41 -9.78 10.98 1.37
C ASN A 41 -8.94 10.94 2.67
N MET A 42 -7.87 11.73 2.75
CA MET A 42 -7.06 11.81 3.97
C MET A 42 -7.82 12.40 5.16
N ASN A 43 -8.56 13.49 4.95
CA ASN A 43 -9.39 14.08 6.00
C ASN A 43 -10.51 13.13 6.45
N TYR A 44 -11.09 12.37 5.51
CA TYR A 44 -12.07 11.32 5.81
C TYR A 44 -11.44 10.25 6.70
N LEU A 45 -10.27 9.74 6.33
CA LEU A 45 -9.54 8.78 7.14
C LEU A 45 -9.30 9.38 8.54
N LEU A 46 -8.61 10.52 8.66
CA LEU A 46 -8.32 11.14 9.96
C LEU A 46 -9.56 11.37 10.84
N LEU A 47 -10.68 11.78 10.24
CA LEU A 47 -11.95 11.93 10.94
C LEU A 47 -12.50 10.57 11.39
N TYR A 48 -12.42 9.54 10.56
CA TYR A 48 -12.83 8.19 10.89
C TYR A 48 -12.02 7.60 12.05
N ALA A 49 -10.68 7.74 12.02
CA ALA A 49 -9.84 7.39 13.17
C ALA A 49 -10.27 8.16 14.42
N LYS A 50 -10.46 9.47 14.32
CA LYS A 50 -10.94 10.29 15.44
C LYS A 50 -12.28 9.79 15.99
N ILE A 51 -13.22 9.37 15.14
CA ILE A 51 -14.52 8.84 15.55
C ILE A 51 -14.36 7.50 16.29
N ILE A 52 -13.60 6.56 15.74
CA ILE A 52 -13.36 5.25 16.38
C ILE A 52 -12.69 5.45 17.74
N SER A 53 -11.68 6.32 17.79
CA SER A 53 -10.95 6.59 19.02
C SER A 53 -11.81 7.30 20.07
N GLN A 54 -12.55 8.34 19.71
CA GLN A 54 -13.35 9.12 20.66
C GLN A 54 -14.66 8.42 21.06
N LYS A 55 -15.16 7.50 20.24
CA LYS A 55 -16.40 6.75 20.48
C LYS A 55 -16.23 5.27 20.12
N PRO A 56 -15.36 4.53 20.83
CA PRO A 56 -15.15 3.10 20.57
C PRO A 56 -16.44 2.28 20.77
N ALA A 57 -17.43 2.83 21.48
CA ALA A 57 -18.74 2.22 21.69
C ALA A 57 -19.67 2.22 20.48
N VAL A 58 -19.34 2.90 19.37
CA VAL A 58 -20.21 2.96 18.17
C VAL A 58 -20.31 1.61 17.46
N GLU A 59 -19.33 0.72 17.60
CA GLU A 59 -19.38 -0.65 17.07
C GLU A 59 -19.89 -1.68 18.10
N LEU A 60 -20.07 -1.30 19.36
CA LEU A 60 -20.41 -2.21 20.46
C LEU A 60 -21.90 -2.57 20.46
N MET A 61 -22.25 -3.61 19.70
CA MET A 61 -23.55 -4.29 19.74
C MET A 61 -23.61 -5.31 20.90
N GLU A 62 -24.65 -5.22 21.72
CA GLU A 62 -24.91 -6.16 22.83
C GLU A 62 -25.07 -7.60 22.33
N ASN A 63 -24.61 -8.57 23.12
CA ASN A 63 -24.72 -10.01 22.85
C ASN A 63 -24.02 -10.49 21.55
N GLN A 64 -23.16 -9.67 20.95
CA GLN A 64 -22.34 -10.07 19.80
C GLN A 64 -20.87 -10.09 20.18
N PHE A 65 -20.14 -11.12 19.74
CA PHE A 65 -18.68 -11.11 19.81
C PHE A 65 -18.14 -10.13 18.77
N ILE A 66 -17.45 -9.10 19.24
CA ILE A 66 -16.83 -8.05 18.43
C ILE A 66 -15.32 -8.22 18.53
N GLN A 67 -14.66 -8.26 17.39
CA GLN A 67 -13.22 -8.37 17.34
C GLN A 67 -12.58 -6.99 17.52
N LEU A 68 -11.83 -6.82 18.61
CA LEU A 68 -11.05 -5.64 18.93
C LEU A 68 -9.56 -6.04 18.95
N GLY A 69 -8.92 -5.85 17.80
CA GLY A 69 -7.56 -6.34 17.55
C GLY A 69 -7.45 -7.85 17.75
N ASN A 70 -6.61 -8.29 18.69
CA ASN A 70 -6.35 -9.71 18.98
C ASN A 70 -7.34 -10.36 19.96
N PHE A 71 -8.39 -9.67 20.41
CA PHE A 71 -9.39 -10.23 21.30
C PHE A 71 -10.78 -10.09 20.72
N LYS A 72 -11.65 -11.04 21.02
CA LYS A 72 -13.09 -10.94 20.83
C LYS A 72 -13.71 -10.55 22.16
N ILE A 73 -14.38 -9.40 22.21
CA ILE A 73 -15.17 -8.98 23.36
C ILE A 73 -16.63 -9.31 23.14
N ASN A 74 -17.30 -9.80 24.17
CA ASN A 74 -18.74 -9.91 24.27
C ASN A 74 -19.16 -9.29 25.61
N PHE A 75 -20.33 -8.67 25.63
CA PHE A 75 -20.95 -8.16 26.84
C PHE A 75 -22.47 -8.27 26.71
N ALA A 76 -23.15 -8.56 27.82
CA ALA A 76 -24.59 -8.79 27.82
C ALA A 76 -25.38 -7.48 27.72
N ARG A 77 -24.86 -6.40 28.31
CA ARG A 77 -25.54 -5.11 28.39
C ARG A 77 -24.57 -3.93 28.46
N MET A 78 -24.94 -2.83 27.81
CA MET A 78 -24.24 -1.55 27.90
C MET A 78 -25.15 -0.45 28.45
N GLU A 79 -24.64 0.31 29.42
CA GLU A 79 -25.31 1.48 29.96
C GLU A 79 -24.46 2.72 29.72
N GLN A 80 -25.06 3.75 29.11
CA GLN A 80 -24.40 5.02 28.87
C GLN A 80 -24.76 6.00 29.98
N ASN A 81 -23.78 6.39 30.81
CA ASN A 81 -23.98 7.35 31.88
C ASN A 81 -22.96 8.49 31.76
N ALA A 82 -23.45 9.73 31.59
CA ALA A 82 -22.63 10.94 31.48
C ALA A 82 -21.44 10.84 30.48
N GLY A 83 -21.66 10.17 29.33
CA GLY A 83 -20.63 9.99 28.30
C GLY A 83 -19.65 8.83 28.55
N GLN A 84 -19.82 8.07 29.64
CA GLN A 84 -19.08 6.83 29.90
C GLN A 84 -19.95 5.61 29.57
N HIS A 85 -19.33 4.62 28.92
CA HIS A 85 -19.98 3.34 28.63
C HIS A 85 -19.58 2.33 29.69
N ILE A 86 -20.57 1.88 30.46
CA ILE A 86 -20.43 0.80 31.45
C ILE A 86 -20.92 -0.48 30.79
N LEU A 87 -20.03 -1.47 30.72
CA LEU A 87 -20.29 -2.80 30.17
C LEU A 87 -20.54 -3.76 31.33
N TYR A 88 -21.51 -4.66 31.17
CA TYR A 88 -21.85 -5.70 32.14
C TYR A 88 -21.69 -7.10 31.53
N ASP A 89 -21.27 -8.05 32.36
CA ASP A 89 -21.06 -9.46 32.01
C ASP A 89 -20.17 -9.61 30.78
N ILE A 90 -18.90 -9.22 30.97
CA ILE A 90 -17.93 -9.08 29.89
C ILE A 90 -17.13 -10.37 29.76
N HIS A 91 -17.07 -10.91 28.55
CA HIS A 91 -16.19 -12.02 28.17
C HIS A 91 -15.22 -11.54 27.09
N LEU A 92 -13.92 -11.58 27.39
CA LEU A 92 -12.85 -11.37 26.41
C LEU A 92 -12.17 -12.69 26.12
N VAL A 93 -12.00 -13.01 24.84
CA VAL A 93 -11.30 -14.23 24.39
C VAL A 93 -10.24 -13.83 23.38
N ASP A 94 -8.99 -14.24 23.59
CA ASP A 94 -7.93 -14.09 22.59
C ASP A 94 -8.31 -14.84 21.30
N ILE A 95 -7.93 -14.33 20.13
CA ILE A 95 -8.14 -15.03 18.84
C ILE A 95 -7.54 -16.43 18.87
N ALA A 96 -6.41 -16.62 19.55
CA ALA A 96 -5.79 -17.93 19.72
C ALA A 96 -6.55 -18.85 20.69
N GLY A 97 -7.56 -18.36 21.41
CA GLY A 97 -8.36 -19.10 22.38
C GLY A 97 -7.62 -19.50 23.66
N ARG A 98 -6.36 -19.06 23.83
CA ARG A 98 -5.50 -19.46 24.95
C ARG A 98 -5.65 -18.58 26.18
N LYS A 99 -6.28 -17.41 26.05
CA LYS A 99 -6.48 -16.45 27.12
C LYS A 99 -7.91 -15.96 27.14
N THR A 100 -8.59 -16.12 28.26
CA THR A 100 -9.98 -15.72 28.47
C THR A 100 -10.08 -14.87 29.72
N VAL A 101 -10.74 -13.72 29.62
CA VAL A 101 -11.02 -12.85 30.76
C VAL A 101 -12.53 -12.73 30.91
N GLU A 102 -13.04 -12.99 32.10
CA GLU A 102 -14.44 -12.79 32.46
C GLU A 102 -14.52 -11.71 33.54
N ALA A 103 -15.48 -10.80 33.46
CA ALA A 103 -15.65 -9.74 34.44
C ALA A 103 -17.11 -9.31 34.58
N GLU A 104 -17.55 -9.04 35.80
CA GLU A 104 -18.91 -8.57 36.08
C GLU A 104 -19.18 -7.19 35.48
N LYS A 105 -18.20 -6.28 35.57
CA LYS A 105 -18.33 -4.90 35.11
C LYS A 105 -17.05 -4.40 34.47
N GLY A 106 -17.20 -3.49 33.51
CA GLY A 106 -16.06 -2.85 32.88
C GLY A 106 -16.39 -1.49 32.29
N ARG A 107 -15.35 -0.72 32.05
CA ARG A 107 -15.42 0.60 31.42
C ARG A 107 -14.29 0.75 30.42
N ILE A 108 -14.61 1.33 29.28
CA ILE A 108 -13.62 1.71 28.27
C ILE A 108 -13.28 3.18 28.48
N PHE A 109 -12.00 3.47 28.63
CA PHE A 109 -11.45 4.83 28.67
C PHE A 109 -10.62 5.04 27.41
N THR A 110 -10.90 6.08 26.65
CA THR A 110 -9.98 6.57 25.61
C THR A 110 -9.31 7.83 26.14
N ASP A 111 -8.00 7.95 25.89
CA ASP A 111 -7.30 9.21 26.09
C ASP A 111 -7.66 10.20 24.97
N PRO A 112 -8.12 11.43 25.27
CA PRO A 112 -8.35 12.46 24.26
C PRO A 112 -7.09 12.88 23.49
N ASP A 113 -5.92 12.80 24.12
CA ASP A 113 -4.62 13.21 23.56
C ASP A 113 -3.91 12.05 22.83
N ASP A 114 -4.22 10.80 23.19
CA ASP A 114 -3.75 9.60 22.49
C ASP A 114 -4.92 8.72 22.01
N PRO A 115 -5.54 9.09 20.88
CA PRO A 115 -6.67 8.37 20.30
C PRO A 115 -6.31 6.93 19.86
N SER A 116 -5.03 6.60 19.75
CA SER A 116 -4.60 5.26 19.35
C SER A 116 -4.71 4.25 20.49
N HIS A 117 -4.93 4.69 21.74
CA HIS A 117 -5.03 3.81 22.90
C HIS A 117 -6.41 3.86 23.54
N TYR A 118 -6.92 2.68 23.88
CA TYR A 118 -8.03 2.54 24.82
C TYR A 118 -7.61 1.66 25.99
N THR A 119 -8.03 2.06 27.19
CA THR A 119 -7.87 1.29 28.42
C THR A 119 -9.20 0.69 28.82
N LEU A 120 -9.30 -0.63 28.77
CA LEU A 120 -10.41 -1.36 29.35
C LEU A 120 -10.12 -1.63 30.82
N LYS A 121 -10.89 -1.01 31.72
CA LYS A 121 -10.83 -1.30 33.16
C LYS A 121 -11.98 -2.23 33.52
N LEU A 122 -11.63 -3.43 33.96
CA LEU A 122 -12.52 -4.49 34.39
C LEU A 122 -12.53 -4.57 35.92
N ALA A 123 -13.67 -4.91 36.50
CA ALA A 123 -13.85 -5.09 37.93
C ALA A 123 -14.50 -6.45 38.22
N ASN A 124 -14.03 -7.09 39.29
CA ASN A 124 -14.48 -8.40 39.79
C ASN A 124 -14.55 -9.45 38.68
N GLY A 125 -13.40 -10.04 38.37
CA GLY A 125 -13.30 -11.00 37.27
C GLY A 125 -12.28 -12.09 37.50
N SER A 126 -12.20 -12.98 36.52
CA SER A 126 -11.22 -14.06 36.44
C SER A 126 -10.49 -13.99 35.09
N LEU A 127 -9.22 -14.36 35.12
CA LEU A 127 -8.37 -14.52 33.96
C LEU A 127 -7.95 -15.99 33.89
N SER A 128 -8.25 -16.64 32.78
CA SER A 128 -7.86 -18.02 32.47
C SER A 128 -6.84 -18.00 31.34
N GLU A 129 -5.68 -18.63 31.54
CA GLU A 129 -4.60 -18.72 30.56
C GLU A 129 -4.12 -20.17 30.42
N VAL A 130 -4.01 -20.65 29.19
CA VAL A 130 -3.49 -21.97 28.84
C VAL A 130 -2.05 -21.82 28.40
N MET A 131 -1.12 -22.35 29.19
CA MET A 131 0.31 -22.36 28.86
C MET A 131 0.74 -23.78 28.55
N THR A 132 1.37 -23.98 27.39
CA THR A 132 2.02 -25.25 27.04
C THR A 132 3.47 -25.20 27.51
N SER A 133 3.82 -26.04 28.47
CA SER A 133 5.20 -26.21 28.92
C SER A 133 5.52 -27.71 28.84
N ASP A 134 6.63 -28.05 28.21
CA ASP A 134 7.12 -29.44 28.09
C ASP A 134 6.10 -30.43 27.46
N GLY A 135 5.23 -29.93 26.58
CA GLY A 135 4.20 -30.75 25.91
C GLY A 135 2.92 -30.97 26.73
N GLU A 136 2.85 -30.48 27.97
CA GLU A 136 1.64 -30.51 28.78
C GLU A 136 0.96 -29.13 28.80
N GLU A 137 -0.38 -29.13 28.77
CA GLU A 137 -1.20 -27.93 28.91
C GLU A 137 -1.50 -27.67 30.39
N HIS A 138 -1.02 -26.52 30.89
CA HIS A 138 -1.34 -26.05 32.23
C HIS A 138 -2.36 -24.92 32.18
N PHE A 139 -3.43 -25.07 32.95
CA PHE A 139 -4.49 -24.08 33.11
C PHE A 139 -4.21 -23.19 34.32
N PHE A 140 -4.01 -21.90 34.08
CA PHE A 140 -3.84 -20.91 35.13
C PHE A 140 -5.09 -20.05 35.22
N VAL A 141 -5.76 -20.09 36.38
CA VAL A 141 -6.91 -19.22 36.67
C VAL A 141 -6.53 -18.27 37.79
N SER A 142 -6.64 -16.97 37.54
CA SER A 142 -6.36 -15.91 38.51
C SER A 142 -7.59 -15.02 38.65
N THR A 143 -8.01 -14.73 39.87
CA THR A 143 -9.09 -13.78 40.13
C THR A 143 -8.53 -12.39 40.39
N PHE A 144 -9.23 -11.37 39.91
CA PHE A 144 -8.86 -9.98 40.12
C PHE A 144 -10.05 -9.16 40.59
N LYS A 145 -9.77 -8.22 41.50
CA LYS A 145 -10.75 -7.20 41.89
C LYS A 145 -10.81 -6.06 40.86
N TYR A 146 -9.65 -5.67 40.33
CA TYR A 146 -9.52 -4.67 39.26
C TYR A 146 -8.43 -5.12 38.29
N LEU A 147 -8.71 -5.02 37.00
CA LEU A 147 -7.75 -5.27 35.93
C LEU A 147 -7.85 -4.16 34.91
N ALA A 148 -6.72 -3.52 34.59
CA ALA A 148 -6.64 -2.54 33.52
C ALA A 148 -5.87 -3.15 32.34
N ILE A 149 -6.53 -3.24 31.19
CA ILE A 149 -5.96 -3.72 29.95
C ILE A 149 -5.79 -2.50 29.04
N ASN A 150 -4.55 -2.03 28.88
CA ASN A 150 -4.23 -0.95 27.95
C ASN A 150 -3.91 -1.55 26.57
N ARG A 151 -4.63 -1.13 25.53
CA ARG A 151 -4.46 -1.66 24.17
C ARG A 151 -4.52 -0.56 23.13
N MET A 152 -3.78 -0.79 22.06
CA MET A 152 -3.89 0.02 20.85
C MET A 152 -5.18 -0.35 20.11
N VAL A 153 -5.89 0.65 19.59
CA VAL A 153 -6.84 0.46 18.50
C VAL A 153 -6.01 0.05 17.29
N ASP A 154 -6.27 -1.13 16.73
CA ASP A 154 -5.71 -1.52 15.45
C ASP A 154 -6.34 -0.63 14.36
N LEU A 155 -5.77 0.55 14.17
CA LEU A 155 -6.11 1.44 13.07
C LEU A 155 -5.67 0.73 11.77
N PRO A 156 -6.47 0.77 10.70
CA PRO A 156 -6.05 0.27 9.39
C PRO A 156 -4.65 0.81 9.02
N GLN A 157 -3.80 0.01 8.38
CA GLN A 157 -2.40 0.41 8.05
C GLN A 157 -2.29 1.76 7.31
N GLU A 158 -3.34 2.13 6.57
CA GLU A 158 -3.49 3.40 5.86
C GLU A 158 -3.42 4.63 6.78
N PHE A 159 -3.64 4.44 8.08
CA PHE A 159 -3.54 5.47 9.13
C PHE A 159 -2.14 5.68 9.67
N THR A 160 -1.33 4.61 9.72
CA THR A 160 0.04 4.65 10.25
C THR A 160 1.04 5.09 9.20
N SER A 161 0.78 4.80 7.93
CA SER A 161 1.57 5.33 6.82
C SER A 161 0.64 5.73 5.67
N LYS A 162 0.68 7.00 5.28
CA LYS A 162 0.01 7.49 4.07
C LYS A 162 0.55 6.69 2.88
N SER A 163 -0.27 5.82 2.28
CA SER A 163 0.13 5.10 1.06
C SER A 163 0.45 6.13 -0.02
N PRO A 164 1.49 5.94 -0.86
CA PRO A 164 1.79 6.86 -1.95
C PRO A 164 0.61 7.04 -2.92
N GLU A 165 -0.33 6.09 -2.97
CA GLU A 165 -1.57 6.16 -3.74
C GLU A 165 -2.55 7.23 -3.23
N SER A 166 -2.46 7.60 -1.95
CA SER A 166 -3.33 8.58 -1.28
C SER A 166 -2.69 9.98 -1.16
N MET A 167 -1.45 10.13 -1.62
CA MET A 167 -0.72 11.40 -1.63
C MET A 167 -1.18 12.27 -2.79
N ASN A 168 -1.24 13.59 -2.61
CA ASN A 168 -1.26 14.51 -3.74
C ASN A 168 0.13 14.55 -4.44
N TYR A 169 0.25 15.24 -5.57
CA TYR A 169 1.47 15.29 -6.35
C TYR A 169 2.64 15.91 -5.57
N ILE A 170 2.39 17.01 -4.86
CA ILE A 170 3.44 17.72 -4.11
C ILE A 170 3.98 16.84 -2.98
N GLU A 171 3.09 16.23 -2.21
CA GLU A 171 3.44 15.30 -1.14
C GLU A 171 4.19 14.09 -1.67
N LEU A 172 3.74 13.51 -2.79
CA LEU A 172 4.42 12.37 -3.41
C LEU A 172 5.85 12.74 -3.83
N MET A 173 6.04 13.92 -4.44
CA MET A 173 7.38 14.38 -4.84
C MET A 173 8.29 14.64 -3.64
N GLN A 174 7.75 15.18 -2.54
CA GLN A 174 8.48 15.34 -1.30
C GLN A 174 8.87 14.01 -0.68
N ASP A 175 7.95 13.03 -0.66
CA ASP A 175 8.21 11.68 -0.14
C ASP A 175 9.27 10.96 -0.97
N ILE A 176 9.16 11.02 -2.30
CA ILE A 176 10.17 10.50 -3.23
C ILE A 176 11.53 11.15 -2.97
N GLY A 177 11.58 12.48 -2.79
CA GLY A 177 12.80 13.21 -2.47
C GLY A 177 13.45 12.70 -1.19
N LYS A 178 12.71 12.67 -0.08
CA LYS A 178 13.20 12.19 1.22
C LYS A 178 13.71 10.75 1.14
N LYS A 179 12.94 9.86 0.51
CA LYS A 179 13.28 8.45 0.40
C LYS A 179 14.49 8.23 -0.50
N SER A 180 14.63 9.01 -1.57
CA SER A 180 15.84 8.98 -2.41
C SER A 180 17.08 9.44 -1.65
N GLU A 181 16.97 10.47 -0.81
CA GLU A 181 18.08 10.93 0.04
C GLU A 181 18.47 9.88 1.07
N GLU A 182 17.49 9.23 1.71
CA GLU A 182 17.71 8.14 2.65
C GLU A 182 18.39 6.92 1.99
N ILE A 183 17.97 6.56 0.78
CA ILE A 183 18.60 5.51 -0.03
C ILE A 183 20.07 5.86 -0.32
N LEU A 184 20.35 7.10 -0.73
CA LEU A 184 21.72 7.54 -1.01
C LEU A 184 22.60 7.47 0.23
N LYS A 185 22.13 7.96 1.38
CA LYS A 185 22.84 7.85 2.66
C LYS A 185 23.10 6.38 3.03
N THR A 186 22.12 5.51 2.81
CA THR A 186 22.25 4.07 3.07
C THR A 186 23.32 3.44 2.17
N ILE A 187 23.33 3.79 0.88
CA ILE A 187 24.38 3.34 -0.06
C ILE A 187 25.76 3.79 0.43
N ASP A 188 25.93 5.05 0.81
CA ASP A 188 27.21 5.58 1.31
C ASP A 188 27.70 4.80 2.55
N THR A 189 26.80 4.48 3.49
CA THR A 189 27.14 3.67 4.67
C THR A 189 27.56 2.24 4.30
N LEU A 190 26.85 1.61 3.37
CA LEU A 190 27.16 0.25 2.90
C LEU A 190 28.48 0.21 2.12
N GLU A 191 28.80 1.26 1.35
CA GLU A 191 30.08 1.39 0.66
C GLU A 191 31.24 1.57 1.63
N ALA A 192 31.05 2.34 2.71
CA ALA A 192 32.02 2.45 3.78
C ALA A 192 32.25 1.11 4.49
N ASP A 193 31.18 0.37 4.81
CA ASP A 193 31.25 -0.97 5.40
C ASP A 193 31.94 -1.98 4.46
N LYS A 194 31.61 -1.96 3.17
CA LYS A 194 32.30 -2.76 2.15
C LYS A 194 33.80 -2.48 2.15
N THR A 195 34.18 -1.20 2.19
CA THR A 195 35.59 -0.79 2.23
C THR A 195 36.29 -1.32 3.48
N ARG A 196 35.60 -1.32 4.63
CA ARG A 196 36.11 -1.92 5.88
C ARG A 196 36.30 -3.44 5.75
N LEU A 197 35.32 -4.16 5.19
CA LEU A 197 35.41 -5.61 4.97
C LEU A 197 36.55 -5.98 4.00
N LEU A 198 36.75 -5.19 2.95
CA LEU A 198 37.88 -5.39 2.03
C LEU A 198 39.23 -5.22 2.73
N LYS A 199 39.35 -4.24 3.63
CA LYS A 199 40.55 -4.09 4.47
C LYS A 199 40.73 -5.27 5.43
N GLU A 200 39.66 -5.75 6.04
CA GLU A 200 39.70 -6.92 6.91
C GLU A 200 40.17 -8.16 6.15
N LEU A 201 39.67 -8.37 4.92
CA LEU A 201 40.11 -9.45 4.04
C LEU A 201 41.61 -9.35 3.69
N ASP A 202 42.11 -8.14 3.41
CA ASP A 202 43.54 -7.93 3.15
C ASP A 202 44.38 -8.23 4.40
N THR A 203 43.94 -7.78 5.59
CA THR A 203 44.63 -8.06 6.85
C THR A 203 44.67 -9.56 7.17
N LEU A 204 43.60 -10.30 6.85
CA LEU A 204 43.56 -11.75 6.98
C LEU A 204 44.58 -12.43 6.06
N LYS A 205 44.69 -11.97 4.80
CA LYS A 205 45.69 -12.48 3.84
C LYS A 205 47.11 -12.20 4.31
N GLN A 206 47.37 -11.01 4.85
CA GLN A 206 48.68 -10.66 5.42
C GLN A 206 49.03 -11.50 6.65
N ARG A 207 48.08 -11.70 7.57
CA ARG A 207 48.27 -12.57 8.76
C ARG A 207 48.52 -14.02 8.38
N PHE A 208 47.79 -14.54 7.40
CA PHE A 208 48.04 -15.87 6.85
C PHE A 208 49.47 -15.99 6.31
N ALA A 209 49.93 -15.04 5.50
CA ALA A 209 51.28 -15.04 4.95
C ALA A 209 52.37 -14.98 6.04
N ALA A 210 52.14 -14.20 7.11
CA ALA A 210 53.06 -14.11 8.23
C ALA A 210 53.09 -15.38 9.10
N GLU A 211 51.93 -15.99 9.40
CA GLU A 211 51.82 -17.19 10.24
C GLU A 211 52.31 -18.46 9.55
N THR A 212 52.23 -18.52 8.22
CA THR A 212 52.65 -19.70 7.44
C THR A 212 54.10 -19.63 6.94
N ALA A 213 54.80 -18.53 7.20
CA ALA A 213 56.20 -18.37 6.81
C ALA A 213 57.09 -19.40 7.53
N GLY A 214 57.59 -20.39 6.77
CA GLY A 214 58.43 -21.48 7.30
C GLY A 214 57.65 -22.68 7.86
N MET A 215 56.33 -22.76 7.65
CA MET A 215 55.52 -23.93 7.97
C MET A 215 55.42 -24.88 6.77
N ASP A 216 55.67 -26.18 6.98
CA ASP A 216 55.53 -27.22 5.96
C ASP A 216 54.63 -28.38 6.43
N GLY A 217 54.09 -29.13 5.47
CA GLY A 217 53.33 -30.35 5.72
C GLY A 217 51.93 -30.13 6.33
N THR A 218 51.50 -31.05 7.19
CA THR A 218 50.13 -31.12 7.71
C THR A 218 49.68 -29.90 8.52
N ALA A 219 50.61 -29.18 9.14
CA ALA A 219 50.30 -27.95 9.89
C ALA A 219 49.91 -26.78 8.96
N LEU A 220 50.55 -26.68 7.79
CA LEU A 220 50.23 -25.67 6.77
C LEU A 220 48.83 -25.91 6.18
N ASP A 221 48.49 -27.16 5.89
CA ASP A 221 47.18 -27.54 5.34
C ASP A 221 46.02 -27.23 6.30
N ALA A 222 46.23 -27.43 7.60
CA ALA A 222 45.24 -27.08 8.63
C ALA A 222 45.00 -25.56 8.68
N LYS A 223 46.07 -24.76 8.69
CA LYS A 223 45.99 -23.29 8.66
C LYS A 223 45.36 -22.76 7.39
N LYS A 224 45.66 -23.36 6.24
CA LYS A 224 45.04 -23.00 4.95
C LYS A 224 43.52 -23.18 4.98
N LYS A 225 43.02 -24.29 5.55
CA LYS A 225 41.57 -24.52 5.71
C LYS A 225 40.94 -23.51 6.68
N GLU A 226 41.60 -23.22 7.81
CA GLU A 226 41.13 -22.24 8.80
C GLU A 226 40.97 -20.83 8.18
N TYR A 227 42.00 -20.34 7.49
CA TYR A 227 41.98 -19.02 6.87
C TYR A 227 41.09 -18.96 5.63
N ALA A 228 40.98 -20.04 4.86
CA ALA A 228 40.03 -20.12 3.76
C ALA A 228 38.58 -19.96 4.26
N PHE A 229 38.22 -20.64 5.36
CA PHE A 229 36.90 -20.50 5.97
C PHE A 229 36.63 -19.07 6.46
N LYS A 230 37.62 -18.44 7.11
CA LYS A 230 37.51 -17.03 7.55
C LYS A 230 37.37 -16.05 6.38
N ALA A 231 38.16 -16.24 5.31
CA ALA A 231 38.08 -15.43 4.10
C ALA A 231 36.74 -15.58 3.39
N GLU A 232 36.23 -16.81 3.28
CA GLU A 232 34.93 -17.10 2.66
C GLU A 232 33.77 -16.41 3.40
N ALA A 233 33.81 -16.37 4.73
CA ALA A 233 32.80 -15.64 5.52
C ALA A 233 32.80 -14.12 5.24
N VAL A 234 33.99 -13.52 5.11
CA VAL A 234 34.15 -12.09 4.80
C VAL A 234 33.74 -11.81 3.34
N GLU A 235 34.17 -12.65 2.40
CA GLU A 235 33.80 -12.55 0.98
C GLU A 235 32.29 -12.72 0.77
N GLY A 236 31.65 -13.63 1.49
CA GLY A 236 30.19 -13.79 1.51
C GLY A 236 29.48 -12.53 2.02
N SER A 237 30.01 -11.89 3.07
CA SER A 237 29.48 -10.63 3.58
C SER A 237 29.63 -9.50 2.56
N ILE A 238 30.79 -9.38 1.90
CA ILE A 238 31.02 -8.41 0.82
C ILE A 238 30.04 -8.62 -0.33
N ALA A 239 29.86 -9.87 -0.77
CA ALA A 239 28.93 -10.21 -1.84
C ALA A 239 27.48 -9.88 -1.49
N GLN A 240 27.08 -10.08 -0.22
CA GLN A 240 25.77 -9.71 0.27
C GLN A 240 25.58 -8.18 0.28
N THR A 241 26.57 -7.44 0.80
CA THR A 241 26.57 -5.98 0.77
C THR A 241 26.47 -5.45 -0.66
N ASP A 242 27.19 -6.05 -1.61
CA ASP A 242 27.13 -5.67 -3.03
C ASP A 242 25.74 -5.88 -3.63
N LYS A 243 25.11 -7.03 -3.37
CA LYS A 243 23.72 -7.28 -3.81
C LYS A 243 22.76 -6.25 -3.24
N THR A 244 22.91 -5.89 -1.97
CA THR A 244 22.08 -4.88 -1.33
C THR A 244 22.31 -3.48 -1.93
N ILE A 245 23.57 -3.07 -2.15
CA ILE A 245 23.89 -1.81 -2.83
C ILE A 245 23.29 -1.78 -4.24
N GLU A 246 23.43 -2.87 -5.01
CA GLU A 246 22.85 -2.98 -6.35
C GLU A 246 21.33 -2.84 -6.32
N SER A 247 20.65 -3.44 -5.33
CA SER A 247 19.19 -3.28 -5.17
C SER A 247 18.78 -1.83 -4.90
N PHE A 248 19.56 -1.08 -4.11
CA PHE A 248 19.29 0.33 -3.83
C PHE A 248 19.65 1.24 -5.01
N ARG A 249 20.71 0.91 -5.76
CA ARG A 249 21.10 1.61 -7.00
C ARG A 249 20.09 1.46 -8.13
N LYS A 250 19.26 0.40 -8.12
CA LYS A 250 18.10 0.28 -9.02
C LYS A 250 17.04 1.37 -8.76
N GLY A 251 17.17 2.13 -7.68
CA GLY A 251 16.41 3.35 -7.41
C GLY A 251 15.25 3.11 -6.44
N LEU A 252 14.27 4.00 -6.50
CA LEU A 252 13.05 3.84 -5.71
C LEU A 252 12.32 2.55 -6.10
N PRO A 253 11.53 1.97 -5.17
CA PRO A 253 10.67 0.84 -5.48
C PRO A 253 9.81 1.13 -6.72
N LEU A 254 9.68 0.14 -7.60
CA LEU A 254 8.93 0.22 -8.86
C LEU A 254 7.50 0.76 -8.67
N SER A 255 6.90 0.50 -7.51
CA SER A 255 5.60 1.02 -7.09
C SER A 255 5.52 2.54 -7.06
N TYR A 256 6.56 3.25 -6.57
CA TYR A 256 6.58 4.72 -6.56
C TYR A 256 6.59 5.29 -7.97
N MET A 257 7.41 4.71 -8.86
CA MET A 257 7.47 5.14 -10.25
C MET A 257 6.16 4.86 -11.00
N ARG A 258 5.55 3.70 -10.73
CA ARG A 258 4.21 3.35 -11.23
C ARG A 258 3.18 4.41 -10.83
N ILE A 259 3.08 4.70 -9.54
CA ILE A 259 2.09 5.63 -8.97
C ILE A 259 2.29 7.04 -9.52
N TYR A 260 3.55 7.48 -9.65
CA TYR A 260 3.88 8.74 -10.31
C TYR A 260 3.31 8.81 -11.73
N HIS A 261 3.52 7.79 -12.56
CA HIS A 261 2.97 7.75 -13.91
C HIS A 261 1.45 7.61 -13.94
N GLU A 262 0.85 6.88 -12.99
CA GLU A 262 -0.61 6.72 -12.91
C GLU A 262 -1.33 8.04 -12.65
N LYS A 263 -0.73 8.96 -11.88
CA LYS A 263 -1.28 10.30 -11.64
C LYS A 263 -1.56 11.07 -12.93
N PHE A 264 -0.74 10.87 -13.97
CA PHE A 264 -0.90 11.53 -15.27
C PHE A 264 -1.65 10.67 -16.29
N SER A 265 -1.42 9.35 -16.25
CA SER A 265 -2.05 8.41 -17.18
C SER A 265 -3.57 8.35 -16.99
N MET A 266 -4.07 8.31 -15.74
CA MET A 266 -5.52 8.16 -15.51
C MET A 266 -6.34 9.37 -16.00
N PRO A 267 -5.97 10.63 -15.71
CA PRO A 267 -6.71 11.77 -16.25
C PRO A 267 -6.66 11.84 -17.77
N LEU A 268 -5.56 11.42 -18.40
CA LEU A 268 -5.45 11.41 -19.86
C LEU A 268 -6.37 10.37 -20.52
N ALA A 269 -6.76 9.31 -19.81
CA ALA A 269 -7.72 8.33 -20.32
C ALA A 269 -9.06 8.96 -20.73
N SER A 270 -9.51 10.00 -20.01
CA SER A 270 -10.75 10.73 -20.31
C SER A 270 -10.75 11.36 -21.70
N LEU A 271 -9.59 11.81 -22.19
CA LEU A 271 -9.43 12.34 -23.55
C LEU A 271 -9.68 11.24 -24.59
N PHE A 272 -9.12 10.04 -24.39
CA PHE A 272 -9.27 8.93 -25.32
C PHE A 272 -10.70 8.38 -25.32
N PHE A 273 -11.34 8.31 -24.15
CA PHE A 273 -12.77 7.99 -24.07
C PHE A 273 -13.62 9.02 -24.78
N ALA A 274 -13.37 10.33 -24.57
CA ALA A 274 -14.08 11.38 -25.29
C ALA A 274 -13.91 11.23 -26.82
N LEU A 275 -12.71 10.92 -27.30
CA LEU A 275 -12.43 10.71 -28.72
C LEU A 275 -13.19 9.50 -29.28
N ILE A 276 -13.16 8.36 -28.59
CA ILE A 276 -13.84 7.13 -29.01
C ILE A 276 -15.36 7.32 -28.96
N SER A 277 -15.89 7.90 -27.89
CA SER A 277 -17.32 8.20 -27.73
C SER A 277 -17.82 9.17 -28.80
N LEU A 278 -17.02 10.18 -29.16
CA LEU A 278 -17.36 11.12 -30.22
C LEU A 278 -17.40 10.43 -31.59
N CYS A 279 -16.41 9.59 -31.90
CA CYS A 279 -16.42 8.81 -33.13
C CYS A 279 -17.64 7.86 -33.17
N TYR A 280 -17.94 7.19 -32.06
CA TYR A 280 -19.05 6.25 -32.04
C TYR A 280 -20.42 6.96 -32.14
N GLY A 281 -20.62 8.03 -31.36
CA GLY A 281 -21.90 8.75 -31.28
C GLY A 281 -22.25 9.59 -32.50
N LEU A 282 -21.26 10.14 -33.22
CA LEU A 282 -21.54 10.97 -34.40
C LEU A 282 -21.86 10.16 -35.66
N PHE A 283 -21.30 8.96 -35.80
CA PHE A 283 -21.30 8.25 -37.09
C PHE A 283 -22.33 7.10 -37.19
N ASN A 284 -22.85 6.56 -36.09
CA ASN A 284 -23.82 5.46 -36.11
C ASN A 284 -25.25 5.96 -35.83
N VAL A 285 -25.82 6.70 -36.78
CA VAL A 285 -27.15 7.35 -36.66
C VAL A 285 -28.34 6.36 -36.85
N ARG A 286 -28.08 5.12 -37.27
CA ARG A 286 -29.12 4.12 -37.61
C ARG A 286 -29.33 2.99 -36.60
N THR A 287 -28.56 2.96 -35.53
CA THR A 287 -28.68 1.95 -34.47
C THR A 287 -29.41 2.56 -33.26
N GLY A 288 -30.20 1.74 -32.56
CA GLY A 288 -31.18 2.22 -31.59
C GLY A 288 -30.57 3.12 -30.51
N ARG A 289 -31.38 4.02 -29.92
CA ARG A 289 -30.99 5.02 -28.90
C ARG A 289 -30.12 4.47 -27.74
N ASN A 290 -30.12 3.15 -27.51
CA ASN A 290 -29.43 2.49 -26.41
C ASN A 290 -28.15 1.72 -26.80
N GLU A 291 -27.86 1.53 -28.09
CA GLU A 291 -26.72 0.70 -28.52
C GLU A 291 -25.36 1.36 -28.23
N GLY A 292 -25.29 2.69 -28.34
CA GLY A 292 -24.09 3.45 -27.97
C GLY A 292 -23.74 3.34 -26.49
N LEU A 293 -24.75 3.23 -25.61
CA LEU A 293 -24.53 3.04 -24.18
C LEU A 293 -23.92 1.66 -23.89
N GLY A 294 -24.48 0.60 -24.48
CA GLY A 294 -23.95 -0.77 -24.31
C GLY A 294 -22.50 -0.89 -24.75
N ILE A 295 -22.14 -0.26 -25.87
CA ILE A 295 -20.78 -0.30 -26.39
C ILE A 295 -19.82 0.52 -25.54
N SER A 296 -20.25 1.68 -25.03
CA SER A 296 -19.44 2.45 -24.08
C SER A 296 -19.15 1.67 -22.79
N LEU A 297 -20.11 0.85 -22.33
CA LEU A 297 -19.94 -0.01 -21.16
C LEU A 297 -18.94 -1.15 -21.42
N ILE A 298 -18.96 -1.75 -22.61
CA ILE A 298 -17.97 -2.77 -22.99
C ILE A 298 -16.57 -2.13 -23.05
N ILE A 299 -16.46 -0.97 -23.67
CA ILE A 299 -15.19 -0.23 -23.82
C ILE A 299 -14.58 0.12 -22.46
N ILE A 300 -15.39 0.59 -21.49
CA ILE A 300 -14.88 0.91 -20.15
C ILE A 300 -14.43 -0.35 -19.40
N VAL A 301 -15.18 -1.47 -19.50
CA VAL A 301 -14.80 -2.75 -18.89
C VAL A 301 -13.50 -3.29 -19.48
N VAL A 302 -13.35 -3.26 -20.80
CA VAL A 302 -12.12 -3.68 -21.49
C VAL A 302 -10.93 -2.80 -21.09
N TYR A 303 -11.13 -1.48 -20.99
CA TYR A 303 -10.08 -0.56 -20.55
C TYR A 303 -9.60 -0.86 -19.13
N PHE A 304 -10.53 -0.98 -18.18
CA PHE A 304 -10.17 -1.24 -16.78
C PHE A 304 -9.60 -2.63 -16.58
N GLY A 305 -10.11 -3.65 -17.30
CA GLY A 305 -9.53 -4.98 -17.32
C GLY A 305 -8.09 -4.96 -17.85
N PHE A 306 -7.84 -4.24 -18.95
CA PHE A 306 -6.49 -4.12 -19.49
C PHE A 306 -5.56 -3.33 -18.56
N LYS A 307 -6.04 -2.24 -17.94
CA LYS A 307 -5.31 -1.50 -16.90
C LYS A 307 -4.94 -2.42 -15.74
N MET A 308 -5.85 -3.27 -15.26
CA MET A 308 -5.60 -4.19 -14.16
C MET A 308 -4.50 -5.21 -14.51
N LEU A 309 -4.55 -5.80 -15.71
CA LEU A 309 -3.52 -6.72 -16.20
C LEU A 309 -2.15 -6.03 -16.28
N MET A 310 -2.09 -4.82 -16.85
CA MET A 310 -0.84 -4.07 -16.97
C MET A 310 -0.32 -3.60 -15.60
N GLY A 311 -1.19 -3.25 -14.66
CA GLY A 311 -0.81 -2.91 -13.29
C GLY A 311 -0.10 -4.06 -12.58
N SER A 312 -0.62 -5.28 -12.71
CA SER A 312 0.02 -6.49 -12.18
C SER A 312 1.41 -6.74 -12.78
N LEU A 313 1.59 -6.47 -14.08
CA LEU A 313 2.90 -6.53 -14.73
C LEU A 313 3.85 -5.40 -14.29
N ALA A 314 3.33 -4.21 -13.97
CA ALA A 314 4.11 -3.09 -13.46
C ALA A 314 4.70 -3.39 -12.07
N ASP A 315 4.00 -4.20 -11.27
CA ASP A 315 4.43 -4.58 -9.92
C ASP A 315 5.45 -5.71 -9.90
N THR A 316 5.44 -6.56 -10.92
CA THR A 316 6.32 -7.73 -11.05
C THR A 316 7.50 -7.52 -12.02
N GLY A 317 7.45 -6.50 -12.87
CA GLY A 317 8.39 -6.27 -13.97
C GLY A 317 9.23 -4.99 -13.87
N THR A 318 10.24 -4.86 -14.73
CA THR A 318 11.26 -3.79 -14.68
C THR A 318 10.85 -2.45 -15.31
N VAL A 319 9.67 -2.34 -15.96
CA VAL A 319 9.27 -1.11 -16.67
C VAL A 319 7.86 -0.58 -16.30
N PRO A 320 7.67 -0.09 -15.06
CA PRO A 320 6.38 0.44 -14.58
C PRO A 320 5.79 1.55 -15.45
N ALA A 321 6.64 2.42 -15.99
CA ALA A 321 6.20 3.49 -16.87
C ALA A 321 5.47 2.94 -18.10
N ALA A 322 6.11 2.05 -18.86
CA ALA A 322 5.52 1.49 -20.08
C ALA A 322 4.20 0.78 -19.78
N ALA A 323 4.13 0.02 -18.68
CA ALA A 323 2.94 -0.71 -18.30
C ALA A 323 1.73 0.20 -18.02
N VAL A 324 1.94 1.31 -17.31
CA VAL A 324 0.88 2.27 -16.98
C VAL A 324 0.37 3.06 -18.19
N TRP A 325 1.24 3.32 -19.17
CA TRP A 325 0.89 4.09 -20.37
C TRP A 325 0.32 3.22 -21.49
N LEU A 326 0.62 1.92 -21.52
CA LEU A 326 0.23 1.04 -22.62
C LEU A 326 -1.30 1.01 -22.88
N PRO A 327 -2.19 0.91 -21.87
CA PRO A 327 -3.64 0.97 -22.11
C PRO A 327 -4.06 2.24 -22.84
N ASN A 328 -3.52 3.38 -22.42
CA ASN A 328 -3.80 4.67 -23.03
C ASN A 328 -3.30 4.75 -24.47
N ILE A 329 -2.08 4.26 -24.73
CA ILE A 329 -1.50 4.24 -26.07
C ILE A 329 -2.34 3.38 -27.02
N VAL A 330 -2.76 2.18 -26.58
CA VAL A 330 -3.62 1.29 -27.39
C VAL A 330 -4.95 1.96 -27.71
N PHE A 331 -5.62 2.54 -26.72
CA PHE A 331 -6.91 3.20 -26.91
C PHE A 331 -6.78 4.48 -27.76
N PHE A 332 -5.65 5.19 -27.66
CA PHE A 332 -5.33 6.31 -28.53
C PHE A 332 -5.25 5.88 -29.99
N PHE A 333 -4.51 4.81 -30.31
CA PHE A 333 -4.41 4.30 -31.68
C PHE A 333 -5.73 3.76 -32.21
N VAL A 334 -6.54 3.10 -31.36
CA VAL A 334 -7.89 2.67 -31.73
C VAL A 334 -8.77 3.89 -32.05
N GLY A 335 -8.77 4.91 -31.18
CA GLY A 335 -9.54 6.14 -31.38
C GLY A 335 -9.13 6.88 -32.65
N ILE A 336 -7.83 7.02 -32.92
CA ILE A 336 -7.33 7.61 -34.17
C ILE A 336 -7.69 6.76 -35.38
N GLY A 337 -7.54 5.44 -35.31
CA GLY A 337 -7.88 4.55 -36.41
C GLY A 337 -9.35 4.66 -36.81
N MET A 338 -10.24 4.70 -35.81
CA MET A 338 -11.67 4.94 -36.03
C MET A 338 -11.93 6.32 -36.66
N PHE A 339 -11.26 7.36 -36.17
CA PHE A 339 -11.35 8.70 -36.72
C PHE A 339 -10.92 8.78 -38.18
N VAL A 340 -9.73 8.26 -38.52
CA VAL A 340 -9.18 8.30 -39.89
C VAL A 340 -10.08 7.55 -40.86
N ARG A 341 -10.58 6.37 -40.48
CA ARG A 341 -11.51 5.61 -41.31
C ARG A 341 -12.78 6.42 -41.61
N LYS A 342 -13.34 7.10 -40.60
CA LYS A 342 -14.58 7.88 -40.73
C LYS A 342 -14.41 9.24 -41.41
N VAL A 343 -13.20 9.77 -41.48
CA VAL A 343 -12.89 10.96 -42.28
C VAL A 343 -12.77 10.61 -43.77
N ARG A 344 -12.37 9.37 -44.10
CA ARG A 344 -12.26 8.87 -45.49
C ARG A 344 -13.60 8.41 -46.08
N GLU A 345 -14.59 8.08 -45.24
CA GLU A 345 -16.00 7.82 -45.58
C GLU A 345 -16.83 9.12 -45.68
#